data_AF-A0A7Y0PE93-F1
#
_entry.id   AF-A0A7Y0PE93-F1
#
_cell.length_a   1.000
_cell.length_b   1.000
_cell.length_c   1.000
_cell.angle_alpha   90.00
_cell.angle_beta   90.00
_cell.angle_gamma   90.00
#
_symmetry.space_group_name_H-M   'P 1'
#
loop_
_entity.id
_entity.type
_entity.pdbx_description
1 polymer ?
#
loop_
_entity_poly.entity_id
_entity_poly.type
_entity_poly.pdbx_seq_one_letter_code
_entity_poly.pdbx_strand_id
1 'polypeptide(L)'
;MRLILAHSDDAAARRLASLWGDDALLLTPALLCAERMTLTVDRRGRAAASLPSRPAVRAIVCRLGGVRCGDLSHVDSRDAAYAAAELDAFLRAFLAAWPGPVVNRPSDTCLNGPGWRPAQWAAALAVAHPPQSAAGGGEVTVVGERWFGAVSDELGWALAAFAKASGCTLLRASISAAGTVDTADAWPDVSAPPVAEALRGLLEDA
;
A
#
# COMPACT_ATOMS: atom_id res chain seq x y z
N MET A 1 -5.71 -11.98 -11.91
CA MET A 1 -4.70 -10.92 -12.13
C MET A 1 -4.81 -9.84 -11.05
N ARG A 2 -3.68 -9.26 -10.65
CA ARG A 2 -3.55 -8.23 -9.63
C ARG A 2 -2.97 -6.96 -10.26
N LEU A 3 -3.53 -5.81 -9.91
CA LEU A 3 -3.00 -4.52 -10.34
C LEU A 3 -2.03 -3.99 -9.27
N ILE A 4 -0.82 -3.60 -9.68
CA ILE A 4 0.15 -2.92 -8.84
C ILE A 4 0.21 -1.47 -9.32
N LEU A 5 -0.09 -0.52 -8.43
CA LEU A 5 0.05 0.91 -8.68
C LEU A 5 1.31 1.42 -7.98
N ALA A 6 2.28 1.95 -8.72
CA ALA A 6 3.51 2.47 -8.13
C ALA A 6 4.13 3.58 -9.00
N HIS A 7 5.07 4.33 -8.42
CA HIS A 7 5.90 5.24 -9.19
C HIS A 7 6.79 4.46 -10.17
N SER A 8 7.24 5.13 -11.24
CA SER A 8 8.09 4.49 -12.24
C SER A 8 9.45 4.05 -11.70
N ASP A 9 9.92 4.64 -10.60
CA ASP A 9 11.18 4.36 -9.91
C ASP A 9 11.07 3.30 -8.80
N ASP A 10 9.87 2.84 -8.44
CA ASP A 10 9.67 1.86 -7.36
C ASP A 10 10.22 0.48 -7.73
N ALA A 11 11.42 0.18 -7.23
CA ALA A 11 12.11 -1.05 -7.52
C ALA A 11 11.43 -2.29 -6.90
N ALA A 12 10.80 -2.15 -5.73
CA ALA A 12 10.10 -3.25 -5.08
C ALA A 12 8.84 -3.64 -5.85
N ALA A 13 8.09 -2.65 -6.35
CA ALA A 13 6.92 -2.88 -7.20
C ALA A 13 7.28 -3.59 -8.52
N ARG A 14 8.36 -3.17 -9.18
CA ARG A 14 8.84 -3.81 -10.42
C ARG A 14 9.27 -5.26 -10.17
N ARG A 15 10.02 -5.51 -9.09
CA ARG A 15 10.43 -6.87 -8.73
C ARG A 15 9.23 -7.73 -8.35
N LEU A 16 8.26 -7.20 -7.61
CA LEU A 16 7.02 -7.90 -7.30
C LEU A 16 6.25 -8.30 -8.56
N ALA A 17 6.08 -7.36 -9.51
CA ALA A 17 5.45 -7.65 -10.79
C ALA A 17 6.20 -8.76 -11.54
N SER A 18 7.53 -8.72 -11.56
CA SER A 18 8.35 -9.77 -12.17
C SER A 18 8.20 -11.13 -11.47
N LEU A 19 8.08 -11.16 -10.14
CA LEU A 19 7.89 -12.39 -9.37
C LEU A 19 6.51 -13.01 -9.59
N TRP A 20 5.49 -12.17 -9.80
CA TRP A 20 4.14 -12.61 -10.07
C TRP A 20 3.87 -12.90 -11.54
N GLY A 21 4.71 -12.43 -12.46
CA GLY A 21 4.59 -12.71 -13.90
C GLY A 21 3.24 -12.28 -14.46
N ASP A 22 2.60 -13.17 -15.22
CA ASP A 22 1.31 -12.90 -15.89
C ASP A 22 0.14 -12.66 -14.92
N ASP A 23 0.31 -12.98 -13.64
CA ASP A 23 -0.68 -12.70 -12.60
C ASP A 23 -0.66 -11.24 -12.13
N ALA A 24 0.29 -10.42 -12.59
CA ALA A 24 0.44 -9.03 -12.18
C ALA A 24 0.48 -8.06 -13.37
N LEU A 25 -0.19 -6.91 -13.18
CA LEU A 25 -0.10 -5.76 -14.07
C LEU A 25 0.45 -4.59 -13.27
N LEU A 26 1.63 -4.08 -13.64
CA LEU A 26 2.19 -2.87 -13.06
C LEU A 26 1.76 -1.65 -13.88
N LEU A 27 1.07 -0.70 -13.25
CA LEU A 27 0.76 0.60 -13.84
C LEU A 27 1.39 1.73 -13.03
N THR A 28 1.93 2.71 -13.75
CA THR A 28 2.43 3.98 -13.21
C THR A 28 1.46 5.11 -13.55
N PRO A 29 1.49 6.25 -12.84
CA PRO A 29 0.56 7.34 -13.12
C PRO A 29 0.60 7.81 -14.59
N ALA A 30 1.77 7.79 -15.23
CA ALA A 30 1.94 8.11 -16.65
C ALA A 30 1.11 7.23 -17.60
N LEU A 31 0.81 5.99 -17.19
CA LEU A 31 0.10 5.00 -18.01
C LEU A 31 -1.39 4.89 -17.69
N LEU A 32 -1.84 5.44 -16.55
CA LEU A 32 -3.23 5.29 -16.09
C LEU A 32 -4.24 5.90 -17.06
N CYS A 33 -3.90 7.03 -17.71
CA CYS A 33 -4.77 7.68 -18.68
C CYS A 33 -5.11 6.77 -19.88
N ALA A 34 -4.24 5.82 -20.24
CA ALA A 34 -4.48 4.88 -21.33
C ALA A 34 -5.39 3.70 -20.94
N GLU A 35 -5.50 3.41 -19.65
CA GLU A 35 -6.16 2.20 -19.14
C GLU A 35 -7.67 2.39 -18.92
N ARG A 36 -8.25 3.53 -19.35
CA ARG A 36 -9.70 3.80 -19.34
C ARG A 36 -10.37 3.47 -18.00
N MET A 37 -9.69 3.78 -16.89
CA MET A 37 -10.25 3.63 -15.55
C MET A 37 -11.55 4.42 -15.43
N THR A 38 -12.56 3.82 -14.83
CA THR A 38 -13.87 4.45 -14.67
C THR A 38 -14.24 4.53 -13.21
N LEU A 39 -14.79 5.68 -12.83
CA LEU A 39 -15.45 5.92 -11.56
C LEU A 39 -16.83 6.47 -11.87
N THR A 40 -17.87 5.74 -11.51
CA THR A 40 -19.26 6.19 -11.68
C THR A 40 -19.88 6.43 -10.33
N VAL A 41 -20.77 7.43 -10.23
CA VAL A 41 -21.51 7.74 -9.01
C VAL A 41 -22.99 7.70 -9.33
N ASP A 42 -23.75 6.85 -8.63
CA ASP A 42 -25.19 6.76 -8.83
C ASP A 42 -25.94 7.95 -8.19
N ARG A 43 -27.25 8.04 -8.43
CA ARG A 43 -28.10 9.12 -7.88
C ARG A 43 -28.16 9.14 -6.34
N ARG A 44 -27.69 8.09 -5.67
CA ARG A 44 -27.60 7.99 -4.20
C ARG A 44 -26.21 8.32 -3.68
N GLY A 45 -25.30 8.76 -4.54
CA GLY A 45 -23.92 9.07 -4.17
C GLY A 45 -23.04 7.84 -3.98
N ARG A 46 -23.47 6.64 -4.41
CA ARG A 46 -22.63 5.45 -4.32
C ARG A 46 -21.66 5.40 -5.49
N ALA A 47 -20.38 5.37 -5.17
CA ALA A 47 -19.31 5.25 -6.14
C ALA A 47 -19.05 3.79 -6.52
N ALA A 48 -18.75 3.53 -7.79
CA ALA A 48 -18.31 2.24 -8.31
C ALA A 48 -17.12 2.44 -9.25
N ALA A 49 -16.01 1.78 -8.91
CA ALA A 49 -14.79 1.77 -9.72
C ALA A 49 -14.74 0.53 -10.62
N SER A 50 -14.26 0.70 -11.85
CA SER A 50 -13.98 -0.43 -12.74
C SER A 50 -12.84 -0.14 -13.71
N LEU A 51 -12.20 -1.21 -14.18
CA LEU A 51 -11.12 -1.17 -15.18
C LEU A 51 -11.52 -1.99 -16.41
N PRO A 52 -12.31 -1.43 -17.35
CA PRO A 52 -12.90 -2.19 -18.45
C PRO A 52 -11.86 -2.78 -19.42
N SER A 53 -10.69 -2.15 -19.57
CA SER A 53 -9.60 -2.69 -20.39
C SER A 53 -9.01 -3.99 -19.82
N ARG A 54 -9.18 -4.24 -18.52
CA ARG A 54 -8.58 -5.35 -17.79
C ARG A 54 -9.60 -6.02 -16.84
N PRO A 55 -10.66 -6.65 -17.36
CA PRO A 55 -11.71 -7.24 -16.52
C PRO A 55 -11.24 -8.40 -15.63
N ALA A 56 -10.02 -8.91 -15.85
CA ALA A 56 -9.39 -9.95 -15.04
C ALA A 56 -8.69 -9.43 -13.77
N VAL A 57 -8.56 -8.11 -13.58
CA VAL A 57 -8.07 -7.54 -12.33
C VAL A 57 -9.10 -7.78 -11.22
N ARG A 58 -8.67 -8.41 -10.14
CA ARG A 58 -9.51 -8.70 -8.97
C ARG A 58 -9.08 -7.97 -7.71
N ALA A 59 -7.78 -7.70 -7.57
CA ALA A 59 -7.20 -7.05 -6.39
C ALA A 59 -6.16 -5.99 -6.78
N ILE A 60 -5.94 -5.03 -5.88
CA ILE A 60 -5.00 -3.92 -6.09
C ILE A 60 -3.96 -3.86 -4.96
N VAL A 61 -2.70 -3.73 -5.34
CA VAL A 61 -1.59 -3.33 -4.47
C VAL A 61 -1.24 -1.88 -4.78
N CYS A 62 -1.64 -0.94 -3.93
CA CYS A 62 -1.27 0.46 -4.09
C CYS A 62 0.01 0.73 -3.30
N ARG A 63 1.07 1.18 -3.98
CA ARG A 63 2.32 1.65 -3.35
C ARG A 63 2.55 3.14 -3.55
N LEU A 64 1.62 3.84 -4.20
CA LEU A 64 1.68 5.30 -4.31
C LEU A 64 1.38 5.91 -2.94
N GLY A 65 2.18 6.89 -2.51
CA GLY A 65 1.79 7.78 -1.41
C GLY A 65 0.88 8.91 -1.88
N GLY A 66 1.15 9.36 -3.09
CA GLY A 66 0.35 10.31 -3.88
C GLY A 66 0.94 10.43 -5.27
N VAL A 67 0.28 11.13 -6.18
CA VAL A 67 0.80 11.39 -7.54
C VAL A 67 1.73 12.61 -7.53
N ARG A 68 2.91 12.49 -8.14
CA ARG A 68 3.91 13.56 -8.26
C ARG A 68 3.82 14.21 -9.64
N CYS A 69 4.13 15.50 -9.75
CA CYS A 69 4.24 16.17 -11.06
C CYS A 69 5.21 15.43 -12.00
N GLY A 70 6.31 14.90 -11.46
CA GLY A 70 7.30 14.14 -12.23
C GLY A 70 6.78 12.80 -12.77
N ASP A 71 5.69 12.26 -12.22
CA ASP A 71 5.05 11.06 -12.77
C ASP A 71 4.29 11.36 -14.07
N LEU A 72 4.02 12.63 -14.36
CA LEU A 72 3.22 13.11 -15.49
C LEU A 72 4.05 13.88 -16.51
N SER A 73 5.21 13.32 -16.90
CA SER A 73 6.14 13.96 -17.85
C SER A 73 5.56 14.25 -19.24
N HIS A 74 4.41 13.66 -19.57
CA HIS A 74 3.67 13.91 -20.80
C HIS A 74 2.68 15.10 -20.71
N VAL A 75 2.46 15.65 -19.52
CA VAL A 75 1.62 16.83 -19.28
C VAL A 75 2.51 18.08 -19.35
N ASP A 76 1.98 19.19 -19.87
CA ASP A 76 2.67 20.48 -19.85
C ASP A 76 3.06 20.84 -18.40
N SER A 77 4.32 21.23 -18.20
CA SER A 77 4.84 21.54 -16.87
C SER A 77 4.03 22.59 -16.08
N ARG A 78 3.31 23.48 -16.76
CA ARG A 78 2.42 24.49 -16.14
C ARG A 78 1.15 23.88 -15.55
N ASP A 79 0.70 22.75 -16.11
CA ASP A 79 -0.52 22.06 -15.70
C ASP A 79 -0.23 20.82 -14.84
N ALA A 80 1.03 20.37 -14.77
CA ALA A 80 1.43 19.12 -14.11
C ALA A 80 1.02 19.04 -12.63
N ALA A 81 1.07 20.16 -11.90
CA ALA A 81 0.64 20.20 -10.49
C ALA A 81 -0.87 20.00 -10.34
N TYR A 82 -1.66 20.64 -11.21
CA TYR A 82 -3.10 20.48 -11.26
C TYR A 82 -3.48 19.05 -11.67
N ALA A 83 -2.88 18.54 -12.74
CA ALA A 83 -3.12 17.19 -13.23
C ALA A 83 -2.74 16.11 -12.18
N ALA A 84 -1.65 16.30 -11.44
CA ALA A 84 -1.26 15.40 -10.37
C ALA A 84 -2.31 15.39 -9.23
N ALA A 85 -2.80 16.55 -8.81
CA ALA A 85 -3.82 16.65 -7.78
C ALA A 85 -5.16 16.00 -8.21
N GLU A 86 -5.60 16.24 -9.44
CA GLU A 86 -6.81 15.63 -10.00
C GLU A 86 -6.68 14.10 -10.08
N LEU A 87 -5.54 13.60 -10.55
CA LEU A 87 -5.30 12.16 -10.62
C LEU A 87 -5.20 11.52 -9.23
N ASP A 88 -4.60 12.22 -8.26
CA ASP A 88 -4.55 11.78 -6.86
C ASP A 88 -5.97 11.66 -6.27
N ALA A 89 -6.80 12.69 -6.45
CA ALA A 89 -8.20 12.68 -6.00
C ALA A 89 -9.02 11.58 -6.68
N PHE A 90 -8.87 11.42 -7.99
CA PHE A 90 -9.49 10.33 -8.74
C PHE A 90 -9.07 8.96 -8.20
N LEU A 91 -7.77 8.73 -7.98
CA LEU A 91 -7.25 7.47 -7.48
C LEU A 91 -7.73 7.16 -6.07
N ARG A 92 -7.83 8.15 -5.17
CA ARG A 92 -8.42 7.96 -3.84
C ARG A 92 -9.85 7.44 -3.96
N ALA A 93 -10.68 8.12 -4.75
CA ALA A 93 -12.08 7.73 -4.93
C ALA A 93 -12.21 6.38 -5.65
N PHE A 94 -11.38 6.12 -6.66
CA PHE A 94 -11.33 4.85 -7.38
C PHE A 94 -10.97 3.67 -6.46
N LEU A 95 -9.90 3.79 -5.69
CA LEU A 95 -9.44 2.74 -4.78
C LEU A 95 -10.43 2.51 -3.64
N ALA A 96 -11.04 3.57 -3.11
CA ALA A 96 -12.09 3.46 -2.10
C ALA A 96 -13.34 2.72 -2.64
N ALA A 97 -13.71 2.99 -3.90
CA ALA A 97 -14.86 2.39 -4.58
C ALA A 97 -14.55 1.05 -5.27
N TRP A 98 -13.31 0.54 -5.20
CA TRP A 98 -12.96 -0.75 -5.79
C TRP A 98 -13.69 -1.88 -5.05
N PRO A 99 -14.39 -2.77 -5.77
CA PRO A 99 -15.21 -3.81 -5.14
C PRO A 99 -14.39 -4.96 -4.55
N GLY A 100 -13.15 -5.15 -5.02
CA GLY A 100 -12.27 -6.22 -4.55
C GLY A 100 -11.29 -5.78 -3.45
N PRO A 101 -10.33 -6.67 -3.13
CA PRO A 101 -9.29 -6.38 -2.16
C PRO A 101 -8.36 -5.25 -2.62
N VAL A 102 -8.02 -4.36 -1.69
CA VAL A 102 -7.02 -3.30 -1.88
C VAL A 102 -6.09 -3.32 -0.68
N VAL A 103 -4.79 -3.56 -0.92
CA VAL A 103 -3.77 -3.48 0.13
C VAL A 103 -3.68 -2.04 0.60
N ASN A 104 -3.81 -1.83 1.91
CA ASN A 104 -3.81 -0.50 2.55
C ASN A 104 -4.72 0.50 1.81
N ARG A 105 -6.03 0.33 1.95
CA ARG A 105 -7.03 1.24 1.36
C ARG A 105 -6.65 2.72 1.58
N PRO A 106 -6.95 3.61 0.62
CA PRO A 106 -6.55 5.01 0.71
C PRO A 106 -7.17 5.67 1.94
N SER A 107 -6.45 6.62 2.51
CA SER A 107 -6.96 7.58 3.49
C SER A 107 -7.16 8.94 2.84
N ASP A 108 -7.60 9.93 3.63
CA ASP A 108 -7.67 11.33 3.18
C ASP A 108 -6.28 11.95 2.92
N THR A 109 -5.21 11.32 3.43
CA THR A 109 -3.84 11.88 3.39
C THR A 109 -2.86 11.08 2.55
N CYS A 110 -3.14 9.81 2.26
CA CYS A 110 -2.26 8.97 1.42
C CYS A 110 -3.06 7.92 0.62
N LEU A 111 -2.54 7.53 -0.56
CA LEU A 111 -3.12 6.48 -1.42
C LEU A 111 -2.85 5.05 -0.93
N ASN A 112 -1.96 4.87 0.05
CA ASN A 112 -1.51 3.59 0.61
C ASN A 112 -1.62 3.65 2.16
N GLY A 113 -2.85 3.67 2.68
CA GLY A 113 -3.12 3.79 4.12
C GLY A 113 -2.98 5.23 4.67
N PRO A 114 -2.79 5.41 5.99
CA PRO A 114 -2.58 6.71 6.62
C PRO A 114 -1.27 7.37 6.15
N GLY A 115 -1.31 8.67 5.83
CA GLY A 115 -0.13 9.48 5.44
C GLY A 115 0.76 9.88 6.61
N TRP A 116 0.91 9.01 7.61
CA TRP A 116 1.71 9.27 8.80
C TRP A 116 3.21 9.21 8.50
N ARG A 117 3.95 10.11 9.13
CA ARG A 117 5.41 10.08 9.12
C ARG A 117 5.92 8.90 9.96
N PRO A 118 7.14 8.40 9.73
CA PRO A 118 7.67 7.29 10.51
C PRO A 118 7.65 7.48 12.03
N ALA A 119 7.91 8.71 12.50
CA ALA A 119 7.83 9.03 13.92
C ALA A 119 6.39 9.00 14.47
N GLN A 120 5.38 9.33 13.66
CA GLN A 120 3.97 9.25 14.07
C GLN A 120 3.53 7.79 14.18
N TRP A 121 3.94 6.95 13.23
CA TRP A 121 3.73 5.50 13.31
C TRP A 121 4.37 4.91 14.57
N ALA A 122 5.64 5.20 14.83
CA ALA A 122 6.34 4.71 16.02
C ALA A 122 5.69 5.21 17.32
N ALA A 123 5.32 6.49 17.40
CA ALA A 123 4.66 7.05 18.58
C ALA A 123 3.28 6.40 18.83
N ALA A 124 2.46 6.23 17.79
CA ALA A 124 1.15 5.58 17.91
C ALA A 124 1.30 4.12 18.36
N LEU A 125 2.28 3.41 17.81
CA LEU A 125 2.56 2.03 18.16
C LEU A 125 3.09 1.90 19.60
N ALA A 126 3.96 2.80 20.05
CA ALA A 126 4.46 2.81 21.42
C ALA A 126 3.35 3.03 22.47
N VAL A 127 2.30 3.79 22.10
CA VAL A 127 1.11 3.96 22.94
C VAL A 127 0.26 2.69 22.95
N ALA A 128 0.08 2.04 21.81
CA ALA A 128 -0.69 0.80 21.70
C ALA A 128 0.00 -0.40 22.37
N HIS A 129 1.34 -0.43 22.29
CA HIS A 129 2.19 -1.52 22.74
C HIS A 129 3.45 -0.94 23.38
N PRO A 130 3.45 -0.70 24.70
CA PRO A 130 4.64 -0.24 25.40
C PRO A 130 5.75 -1.29 25.29
N PRO A 131 7.02 -0.87 25.26
CA PRO A 131 8.14 -1.79 25.10
C PRO A 131 8.17 -2.81 26.24
N GLN A 132 8.23 -4.08 25.86
CA GLN A 132 8.48 -5.19 26.76
C GLN A 132 9.90 -5.72 26.53
N SER A 133 10.47 -6.39 27.53
CA SER A 133 11.88 -6.80 27.62
C SER A 133 12.50 -7.30 26.30
N ALA A 134 13.79 -6.99 26.11
CA ALA A 134 14.60 -7.19 24.89
C ALA A 134 14.22 -8.42 24.05
N ALA A 135 13.31 -8.21 23.10
CA ALA A 135 13.18 -9.03 21.91
C ALA A 135 14.20 -8.47 20.90
N GLY A 136 15.08 -9.31 20.35
CA GLY A 136 16.16 -8.87 19.46
C GLY A 136 15.74 -7.84 18.41
N GLY A 137 16.68 -6.97 18.02
CA GLY A 137 16.43 -5.93 17.04
C GLY A 137 16.38 -6.45 15.60
N GLY A 138 15.75 -5.69 14.70
CA GLY A 138 15.67 -6.02 13.29
C GLY A 138 14.53 -5.33 12.55
N GLU A 139 14.36 -5.71 11.29
CA GLU A 139 13.22 -5.27 10.49
C GLU A 139 12.11 -6.32 10.52
N VAL A 140 10.88 -5.85 10.71
CA VAL A 140 9.66 -6.66 10.66
C VAL A 140 8.75 -6.14 9.57
N THR A 141 8.25 -7.05 8.73
CA THR A 141 7.18 -6.77 7.77
C THR A 141 5.92 -7.53 8.16
N VAL A 142 4.81 -6.83 8.32
CA VAL A 142 3.47 -7.39 8.55
C VAL A 142 2.73 -7.47 7.22
N VAL A 143 2.07 -8.59 6.96
CA VAL A 143 1.15 -8.82 5.85
C VAL A 143 -0.13 -9.47 6.39
N GLY A 144 -1.22 -8.70 6.47
CA GLY A 144 -2.46 -9.11 7.12
C GLY A 144 -2.21 -9.48 8.58
N GLU A 145 -2.43 -10.74 8.92
CA GLU A 145 -2.23 -11.30 10.27
C GLU A 145 -0.91 -12.08 10.41
N ARG A 146 -0.02 -11.99 9.40
CA ARG A 146 1.30 -12.65 9.38
C ARG A 146 2.42 -11.62 9.49
N TRP A 147 3.58 -12.02 10.02
CA TRP A 147 4.78 -11.18 10.05
C TRP A 147 6.03 -11.94 9.61
N PHE A 148 7.04 -11.17 9.19
CA PHE A 148 8.34 -11.63 8.73
C PHE A 148 9.42 -10.81 9.39
N GLY A 149 10.41 -11.46 10.01
CA GLY A 149 11.44 -10.82 10.81
C GLY A 149 11.66 -11.58 12.11
N ALA A 150 12.83 -11.41 12.73
CA ALA A 150 13.19 -12.12 13.96
C ALA A 150 12.70 -11.36 15.20
N VAL A 151 11.40 -11.43 15.47
CA VAL A 151 10.77 -10.88 16.69
C VAL A 151 9.98 -11.94 17.45
N SER A 152 9.67 -11.66 18.72
CA SER A 152 8.79 -12.51 19.51
C SER A 152 7.37 -12.54 18.92
N ASP A 153 6.66 -13.63 19.14
CA ASP A 153 5.27 -13.78 18.68
C ASP A 153 4.37 -12.68 19.25
N GLU A 154 4.58 -12.29 20.51
CA GLU A 154 3.84 -11.20 21.14
C GLU A 154 4.00 -9.88 20.38
N LEU A 155 5.23 -9.51 19.99
CA LEU A 155 5.48 -8.30 19.21
C LEU A 155 4.94 -8.43 17.78
N GLY A 156 5.05 -9.61 17.18
CA GLY A 156 4.46 -9.89 15.86
C GLY A 156 2.94 -9.68 15.84
N TRP A 157 2.23 -10.22 16.83
CA TRP A 157 0.80 -10.04 17.00
C TRP A 157 0.42 -8.59 17.30
N ALA A 158 1.18 -7.91 18.15
CA ALA A 158 1.01 -6.49 18.43
C ALA A 158 1.10 -5.64 17.16
N LEU A 159 2.13 -5.86 16.34
CA LEU A 159 2.33 -5.16 15.07
C LEU A 159 1.18 -5.44 14.09
N ALA A 160 0.72 -6.69 13.99
CA ALA A 160 -0.42 -7.06 13.13
C ALA A 160 -1.73 -6.43 13.60
N ALA A 161 -2.01 -6.46 14.90
CA ALA A 161 -3.20 -5.83 15.48
C ALA A 161 -3.20 -4.31 15.28
N PHE A 162 -2.04 -3.67 15.47
CA PHE A 162 -1.87 -2.25 15.24
C PHE A 162 -2.03 -1.86 13.76
N ALA A 163 -1.47 -2.64 12.83
CA ALA A 163 -1.67 -2.42 11.39
C ALA A 163 -3.17 -2.45 11.05
N LYS A 164 -3.88 -3.49 11.50
CA LYS A 164 -5.33 -3.66 11.31
C LYS A 164 -6.13 -2.50 11.89
N ALA A 165 -5.82 -2.07 13.12
CA ALA A 165 -6.47 -0.94 13.77
C ALA A 165 -6.22 0.39 13.04
N SER A 166 -5.10 0.51 12.34
CA SER A 166 -4.74 1.69 11.54
C SER A 166 -5.28 1.64 10.10
N GLY A 167 -6.07 0.60 9.75
CA GLY A 167 -6.59 0.41 8.39
C GLY A 167 -5.54 -0.10 7.40
N CYS A 168 -4.40 -0.60 7.89
CA CYS A 168 -3.34 -1.17 7.07
C CYS A 168 -3.37 -2.70 7.12
N THR A 169 -3.10 -3.32 5.98
CA THR A 169 -2.81 -4.75 5.84
C THR A 169 -1.34 -5.00 5.53
N LEU A 170 -0.53 -3.95 5.34
CA LEU A 170 0.89 -4.03 5.05
C LEU A 170 1.62 -2.94 5.85
N LEU A 171 2.58 -3.35 6.69
CA LEU A 171 3.36 -2.46 7.56
C LEU A 171 4.81 -2.93 7.65
N ARG A 172 5.75 -2.00 7.63
CA ARG A 172 7.16 -2.20 7.98
C ARG A 172 7.43 -1.57 9.34
N ALA A 173 8.21 -2.23 10.19
CA ALA A 173 8.72 -1.66 11.43
C ALA A 173 10.20 -1.99 11.61
N SER A 174 10.99 -1.04 12.11
CA SER A 174 12.35 -1.26 12.59
C SER A 174 12.32 -1.32 14.11
N ILE A 175 12.88 -2.39 14.66
CA ILE A 175 12.89 -2.70 16.08
C ILE A 175 14.31 -2.57 16.60
N SER A 176 14.50 -1.83 17.68
CA SER A 176 15.78 -1.70 18.36
C SER A 176 16.14 -2.99 19.11
N ALA A 177 17.39 -3.11 19.55
CA ALA A 177 17.80 -4.22 20.41
C ALA A 177 17.07 -4.23 21.77
N ALA A 178 16.47 -3.11 22.18
CA ALA A 178 15.67 -3.01 23.40
C ALA A 178 14.21 -3.43 23.19
N GLY A 179 13.81 -3.87 21.98
CA GLY A 179 12.44 -4.22 21.65
C GLY A 179 11.52 -3.02 21.41
N THR A 180 12.07 -1.81 21.28
CA THR A 180 11.30 -0.59 20.95
C THR A 180 11.17 -0.45 19.44
N VAL A 181 10.06 0.10 18.96
CA VAL A 181 9.92 0.45 17.54
C VAL A 181 10.57 1.80 17.28
N ASP A 182 11.64 1.79 16.49
CA ASP A 182 12.38 3.01 16.14
C ASP A 182 11.69 3.75 14.98
N THR A 183 11.22 3.02 13.98
CA THR A 183 10.51 3.55 12.82
C THR A 183 9.45 2.57 12.33
N ALA A 184 8.41 3.08 11.68
CA ALA A 184 7.44 2.25 10.96
C ALA A 184 6.84 3.00 9.77
N ASP A 185 6.44 2.28 8.71
CA ASP A 185 5.86 2.85 7.50
C ASP A 185 5.03 1.82 6.71
N ALA A 186 4.22 2.28 5.74
CA ALA A 186 3.33 1.45 4.92
C ALA A 186 3.99 0.92 3.63
N TRP A 187 5.32 1.02 3.48
CA TRP A 187 6.08 0.69 2.26
C TRP A 187 7.20 -0.34 2.51
N PRO A 188 6.91 -1.54 3.04
CA PRO A 188 7.92 -2.58 3.14
C PRO A 188 8.44 -3.00 1.76
N ASP A 189 9.56 -3.72 1.76
CA ASP A 189 10.04 -4.40 0.57
C ASP A 189 9.16 -5.60 0.23
N VAL A 190 8.15 -5.36 -0.61
CA VAL A 190 7.22 -6.39 -1.10
C VAL A 190 7.88 -7.39 -2.06
N SER A 191 9.13 -7.16 -2.47
CA SER A 191 9.83 -8.07 -3.38
C SER A 191 10.54 -9.23 -2.67
N ALA A 192 10.58 -9.23 -1.34
CA ALA A 192 11.05 -10.40 -0.60
C ALA A 192 10.11 -11.59 -0.86
N PRO A 193 10.59 -12.77 -1.33
CA PRO A 193 9.73 -13.89 -1.68
C PRO A 193 8.68 -14.30 -0.63
N PRO A 194 8.99 -14.41 0.67
CA PRO A 194 7.97 -14.76 1.66
C PRO A 194 6.90 -13.68 1.84
N VAL A 195 7.26 -12.40 1.68
CA VAL A 195 6.32 -11.26 1.72
C VAL A 195 5.44 -11.25 0.48
N ALA A 196 6.03 -11.43 -0.71
CA ALA A 196 5.30 -11.49 -1.98
C ALA A 196 4.27 -12.63 -2.00
N GLU A 197 4.61 -13.78 -1.43
CA GLU A 197 3.70 -14.94 -1.35
C GLU A 197 2.58 -14.71 -0.33
N ALA A 198 2.89 -14.16 0.84
CA ALA A 198 1.83 -13.81 1.80
C ALA A 198 0.90 -12.72 1.27
N LEU A 199 1.44 -11.76 0.52
CA LEU A 199 0.64 -10.72 -0.14
C LEU A 199 -0.27 -11.32 -1.21
N ARG A 200 0.21 -12.34 -1.93
CA ARG A 200 -0.60 -13.07 -2.92
C ARG A 200 -1.80 -13.75 -2.26
N GLY A 201 -1.57 -14.50 -1.17
CA GLY A 201 -2.62 -15.19 -0.41
C GLY A 201 -3.62 -14.23 0.23
N LEU A 202 -3.14 -13.14 0.84
CA LEU A 202 -4.00 -12.09 1.40
C LEU A 202 -5.01 -11.54 0.37
N LEU A 203 -4.61 -11.45 -0.90
CA LEU A 203 -5.44 -10.94 -1.99
C LEU A 203 -6.35 -12.00 -2.63
N GLU A 204 -6.17 -13.28 -2.30
CA GLU A 204 -7.05 -14.39 -2.73
C GLU A 204 -8.18 -14.65 -1.74
N ASP A 205 -7.93 -14.46 -0.45
CA ASP A 205 -8.85 -14.80 0.64
C ASP A 205 -9.87 -13.70 0.98
N ALA A 206 -9.77 -12.52 0.34
CA ALA A 206 -10.55 -11.31 0.65
C ALA A 206 -11.67 -11.04 -0.36
#